data_AF-A0A966FWL9-F1
#
_entry.id   AF-A0A966FWL9-F1
#
_cell.length_a   1.000
_cell.length_b   1.000
_cell.length_c   1.000
_cell.angle_alpha   90.00
_cell.angle_beta   90.00
_cell.angle_gamma   90.00
#
_symmetry.space_group_name_H-M   'P 1'
#
loop_
_entity.id
_entity.type
_entity.pdbx_description
1 polymer ?
#
loop_
_entity_poly.entity_id
_entity_poly.type
_entity_poly.pdbx_seq_one_letter_code
_entity_poly.pdbx_strand_id
1 'polypeptide(L)'
;MATKLNFLNNTSQPTSNQILIFLQPVGPQQNYLFSAWNVLNPSIGSTQSVILNNEFSGSIATFGDTRGNYSRPVSLPLGKALKITNPNNQSPVIGLPGDSIDKEQVGLQNDAITPPTNLSVTWYVNGNKVVETNNTSTTTLNPGFKSLFQLKQSIFVFLGQRPTETETYTLSTINKAQEFPIPNSATEVSFEVYTDTDGIDKFREISNQQFNTLVEQSVRLSKTYRADLETFKTRIADLEEENYQLSQSNLNLGNNDDVEIWFQAKTGNLPTQEDMKSFLINIPLPIIDFSQDDNMYKVKCQNPNGINKSGLEFKIKQSNSSAIRRLEVVLFE
;
A
#
# COMPACT_ATOMS: atom_id res chain seq x y z
N MET A 1 33.37 7.54 -5.27
CA MET A 1 32.91 6.13 -5.33
C MET A 1 31.43 6.11 -5.02
N ALA A 2 30.65 5.23 -5.64
CA ALA A 2 29.22 5.13 -5.42
C ALA A 2 28.88 3.73 -4.94
N THR A 3 28.03 3.63 -3.92
CA THR A 3 27.55 2.38 -3.33
C THR A 3 26.05 2.28 -3.60
N LYS A 4 25.61 1.20 -4.23
CA LYS A 4 24.20 0.89 -4.40
C LYS A 4 23.67 0.22 -3.14
N LEU A 5 22.58 0.74 -2.59
CA LEU A 5 21.89 0.18 -1.43
C LEU A 5 20.57 -0.42 -1.93
N ASN A 6 20.41 -1.74 -1.82
CA ASN A 6 19.20 -2.42 -2.25
C ASN A 6 18.33 -2.79 -1.05
N PHE A 7 17.02 -2.60 -1.17
CA PHE A 7 16.05 -2.97 -0.16
C PHE A 7 15.01 -3.91 -0.78
N LEU A 8 14.89 -5.11 -0.22
CA LEU A 8 13.81 -6.04 -0.51
C LEU A 8 12.79 -5.94 0.61
N ASN A 9 11.52 -5.71 0.25
CA ASN A 9 10.43 -5.86 1.19
C ASN A 9 9.97 -7.31 1.22
N ASN A 10 10.31 -8.02 2.29
CA ASN A 10 9.89 -9.40 2.54
C ASN A 10 9.03 -9.48 3.82
N THR A 11 8.26 -8.44 4.13
CA THR A 11 7.31 -8.47 5.24
C THR A 11 6.11 -9.37 4.93
N SER A 12 5.46 -9.83 5.99
CA SER A 12 4.33 -10.75 5.89
C SER A 12 2.99 -10.08 5.53
N GLN A 13 2.86 -8.78 5.79
CA GLN A 13 1.62 -8.04 5.64
C GLN A 13 1.82 -6.68 4.97
N PRO A 14 0.82 -6.18 4.23
CA PRO A 14 0.88 -4.84 3.67
C PRO A 14 0.90 -3.81 4.79
N THR A 15 1.76 -2.80 4.66
CA THR A 15 1.85 -1.70 5.60
C THR A 15 1.86 -0.38 4.85
N SER A 16 1.34 0.67 5.50
CA SER A 16 1.49 2.05 5.02
C SER A 16 2.84 2.65 5.41
N ASN A 17 3.64 1.93 6.21
CA ASN A 17 4.98 2.34 6.59
C ASN A 17 5.91 2.28 5.39
N GLN A 18 6.80 3.27 5.33
CA GLN A 18 7.84 3.41 4.33
C GLN A 18 9.20 3.15 4.98
N ILE A 19 10.17 2.75 4.17
CA ILE A 19 11.57 2.65 4.60
C ILE A 19 12.15 4.06 4.55
N LEU A 20 12.38 4.64 5.71
CA LEU A 20 13.03 5.94 5.87
C LEU A 20 14.52 5.72 6.08
N ILE A 21 15.32 6.26 5.17
CA ILE A 21 16.78 6.16 5.22
C ILE A 21 17.33 7.51 5.63
N PHE A 22 18.11 7.52 6.70
CA PHE A 22 18.78 8.70 7.21
C PHE A 22 20.30 8.54 7.06
N LEU A 23 20.93 9.68 6.83
CA LEU A 23 22.37 9.86 6.89
C LEU A 23 22.68 10.78 8.07
N GLN A 24 23.83 10.58 8.71
CA GLN A 24 24.20 11.34 9.90
C GLN A 24 25.61 11.91 9.77
N PRO A 25 25.86 13.15 10.20
CA PRO A 25 27.23 13.62 10.36
C PRO A 25 27.93 12.89 11.51
N VAL A 26 29.26 12.89 11.50
CA VAL A 26 30.08 12.55 12.66
C VAL A 26 29.84 13.60 13.75
N GLY A 27 29.49 13.16 14.96
CA GLY A 27 29.24 14.05 16.11
C GLY A 27 28.04 15.00 15.93
N PRO A 28 26.83 14.50 15.62
CA PRO A 28 25.66 15.35 15.46
C PRO A 28 25.32 16.07 16.78
N GLN A 29 24.80 17.28 16.68
CA GLN A 29 24.29 18.01 17.84
C GLN A 29 22.82 17.65 18.11
N GLN A 30 22.40 17.71 19.37
CA GLN A 30 21.05 17.28 19.79
C GLN A 30 19.93 18.09 19.14
N ASN A 31 20.24 19.33 18.79
CA ASN A 31 19.38 20.31 18.15
C ASN A 31 19.65 20.39 16.64
N TYR A 32 20.03 19.30 15.99
CA TYR A 32 19.97 19.22 14.52
C TYR A 32 18.62 18.65 14.08
N LEU A 33 18.12 19.14 12.96
CA LEU A 33 16.92 18.64 12.30
C LEU A 33 17.33 17.76 11.14
N PHE A 34 16.98 16.49 11.21
CA PHE A 34 17.30 15.49 10.19
C PHE A 34 16.17 15.36 9.18
N SER A 35 16.50 15.11 7.93
CA SER A 35 15.54 14.74 6.90
C SER A 35 15.82 13.30 6.47
N ALA A 36 14.76 12.57 6.11
CA ALA A 36 14.93 11.29 5.45
C ALA A 36 15.64 11.54 4.11
N TRP A 37 16.90 11.09 4.02
CA TRP A 37 17.72 11.23 2.84
C TRP A 37 17.10 10.53 1.64
N ASN A 38 16.45 9.38 1.88
CA ASN A 38 15.59 8.71 0.92
C ASN A 38 14.38 8.09 1.63
N VAL A 39 13.28 7.99 0.90
CA VAL A 39 12.05 7.33 1.33
C VAL A 39 11.72 6.27 0.28
N LEU A 40 11.73 5.00 0.69
CA LEU A 40 11.43 3.88 -0.19
C LEU A 40 10.10 3.25 0.20
N ASN A 41 9.33 2.87 -0.81
CA ASN A 41 8.05 2.20 -0.67
C ASN A 41 7.93 0.98 -1.61
N PRO A 42 8.84 0.00 -1.52
CA PRO A 42 8.69 -1.26 -2.23
C PRO A 42 7.44 -2.01 -1.74
N SER A 43 6.59 -2.44 -2.66
CA SER A 43 5.52 -3.40 -2.35
C SER A 43 6.11 -4.72 -1.83
N ILE A 44 5.30 -5.53 -1.14
CA ILE A 44 5.73 -6.86 -0.66
C ILE A 44 6.29 -7.68 -1.82
N GLY A 45 7.43 -8.32 -1.58
CA GLY A 45 8.18 -9.08 -2.56
C GLY A 45 8.95 -8.26 -3.58
N SER A 46 8.79 -6.94 -3.59
CA SER A 46 9.45 -6.04 -4.54
C SER A 46 10.69 -5.39 -3.94
N THR A 47 11.53 -4.84 -4.81
CA THR A 47 12.76 -4.17 -4.43
C THR A 47 12.76 -2.70 -4.82
N GLN A 48 13.50 -1.89 -4.05
CA GLN A 48 13.89 -0.54 -4.44
C GLN A 48 15.34 -0.30 -4.04
N SER A 49 16.02 0.55 -4.80
CA SER A 49 17.45 0.83 -4.58
C SER A 49 17.71 2.32 -4.57
N VAL A 50 18.74 2.72 -3.82
CA VAL A 50 19.29 4.08 -3.83
C VAL A 50 20.79 4.02 -4.04
N ILE A 51 21.35 5.08 -4.62
CA ILE A 51 22.80 5.22 -4.75
C ILE A 51 23.26 6.18 -3.66
N LEU A 52 24.26 5.78 -2.88
CA LEU A 52 25.02 6.64 -1.99
C LEU A 52 26.34 7.00 -2.68
N ASN A 53 26.63 8.29 -2.85
CA ASN A 53 27.89 8.74 -3.44
C ASN A 53 28.44 9.92 -2.60
N ASN A 54 29.59 10.46 -3.00
CA ASN A 54 30.25 11.55 -2.28
C ASN A 54 29.94 12.94 -2.88
N GLU A 55 28.73 13.13 -3.40
CA GLU A 55 28.24 14.43 -3.89
C GLU A 55 27.62 15.21 -2.74
N PHE A 56 28.47 15.97 -2.06
CA PHE A 56 28.06 16.85 -0.98
C PHE A 56 27.72 18.24 -1.51
N SER A 57 26.63 18.81 -1.01
CA SER A 57 26.34 20.22 -1.23
C SER A 57 25.76 20.85 0.04
N GLY A 58 25.87 22.17 0.14
CA GLY A 58 25.33 22.93 1.25
C GLY A 58 24.53 24.13 0.78
N SER A 59 23.51 24.51 1.55
CA SER A 59 22.81 25.78 1.39
C SER A 59 22.84 26.55 2.70
N ILE A 60 22.73 27.88 2.58
CA ILE A 60 22.73 28.78 3.73
C ILE A 60 21.47 29.65 3.72
N ALA A 61 21.00 30.01 4.90
CA ALA A 61 20.02 31.05 5.09
C ALA A 61 20.53 32.03 6.15
N THR A 62 20.22 33.31 6.00
CA THR A 62 20.48 34.29 7.07
C THR A 62 19.61 33.98 8.27
N PHE A 63 20.18 34.11 9.47
CA PHE A 63 19.45 33.93 10.72
C PHE A 63 19.46 35.22 11.55
N GLY A 64 18.26 35.73 11.81
CA GLY A 64 17.98 36.81 12.77
C GLY A 64 16.93 36.33 13.78
N ASP A 65 15.84 37.07 13.97
CA ASP A 65 14.71 36.61 14.78
C ASP A 65 14.00 35.39 14.17
N THR A 66 14.02 35.31 12.85
CA THR A 66 13.55 34.15 12.08
C THR A 66 14.59 33.75 11.04
N ARG A 67 14.52 32.50 10.59
CA ARG A 67 15.34 32.00 9.48
C ARG A 67 14.80 32.59 8.16
N GLY A 68 15.70 33.16 7.36
CA GLY A 68 15.40 33.57 5.99
C GLY A 68 15.24 32.38 5.03
N ASN A 69 15.17 32.67 3.72
CA ASN A 69 15.13 31.62 2.70
C ASN A 69 16.52 31.03 2.48
N TYR A 70 16.58 29.71 2.29
CA TYR A 70 17.82 29.05 1.90
C TYR A 70 18.23 29.44 0.47
N SER A 71 19.53 29.61 0.28
CA SER A 71 20.15 29.71 -1.03
C SER A 71 19.96 28.42 -1.83
N ARG A 72 20.27 28.47 -3.13
CA ARG A 72 20.48 27.23 -3.89
C ARG A 72 21.64 26.43 -3.28
N PRO A 73 21.57 25.08 -3.27
CA PRO A 73 22.69 24.25 -2.84
C PRO A 73 23.94 24.49 -3.70
N VAL A 74 25.10 24.58 -3.07
CA VAL A 74 26.41 24.73 -3.70
C VAL A 74 27.22 23.47 -3.44
N SER A 75 27.80 22.90 -4.49
CA SER A 75 28.66 21.71 -4.37
C SER A 75 29.87 21.99 -3.49
N LEU A 76 30.15 21.09 -2.55
CA LEU A 76 31.23 21.24 -1.58
C LEU A 76 32.33 20.21 -1.86
N PRO A 77 33.58 20.64 -2.12
CA PRO A 77 34.68 19.72 -2.34
C PRO A 77 35.17 19.10 -1.02
N LEU A 78 35.49 17.81 -1.06
CA LEU A 78 36.16 17.10 0.03
C LEU A 78 37.52 17.74 0.36
N GLY A 79 37.88 17.76 1.65
CA GLY A 79 39.13 18.35 2.14
C GLY A 79 39.14 19.88 2.18
N LYS A 80 38.01 20.54 1.92
CA LYS A 80 37.91 22.01 1.88
C LYS A 80 36.67 22.53 2.59
N ALA A 81 36.84 23.63 3.32
CA ALA A 81 35.74 24.46 3.78
C ALA A 81 35.58 25.65 2.83
N LEU A 82 34.44 25.78 2.13
CA LEU A 82 34.19 26.96 1.30
C LEU A 82 33.80 28.15 2.17
N LYS A 83 34.28 29.33 1.80
CA LYS A 83 33.94 30.57 2.50
C LYS A 83 32.58 31.09 2.09
N ILE A 84 31.88 31.61 3.08
CA ILE A 84 30.65 32.38 2.95
C ILE A 84 31.01 33.84 3.22
N THR A 85 30.80 34.71 2.26
CA THR A 85 31.08 36.15 2.39
C THR A 85 29.80 36.95 2.16
N ASN A 86 29.74 38.19 2.66
CA ASN A 86 28.64 39.11 2.39
C ASN A 86 29.11 40.23 1.44
N PRO A 87 29.23 39.96 0.12
CA PRO A 87 29.68 40.97 -0.82
C PRO A 87 28.71 42.15 -0.83
N ASN A 88 29.28 43.36 -0.70
CA ASN A 88 28.54 44.63 -0.78
C ASN A 88 27.36 44.76 0.20
N ASN A 89 27.35 44.00 1.30
CA ASN A 89 26.24 43.96 2.28
C ASN A 89 24.89 43.53 1.69
N GLN A 90 24.88 42.84 0.54
CA GLN A 90 23.64 42.51 -0.19
C GLN A 90 23.02 41.19 0.25
N SER A 91 23.84 40.19 0.60
CA SER A 91 23.48 38.93 1.28
C SER A 91 24.69 37.98 1.31
N PRO A 92 24.76 37.06 2.30
CA PRO A 92 25.78 36.01 2.33
C PRO A 92 25.73 35.06 1.12
N VAL A 93 26.88 34.73 0.55
CA VAL A 93 27.03 33.80 -0.58
C VAL A 93 28.17 32.81 -0.34
N ILE A 94 27.99 31.55 -0.74
CA ILE A 94 29.02 30.51 -0.75
C ILE A 94 29.80 30.62 -2.07
N GLY A 95 31.14 30.61 -2.06
CA GLY A 95 31.85 30.46 -3.33
C GLY A 95 33.35 30.67 -3.35
N LEU A 96 33.95 31.24 -2.30
CA LEU A 96 35.40 31.41 -2.27
C LEU A 96 36.07 30.16 -1.67
N PRO A 97 37.25 29.75 -2.17
CA PRO A 97 38.03 28.70 -1.53
C PRO A 97 38.38 29.15 -0.12
N GLY A 98 38.07 28.33 0.88
CA GLY A 98 38.52 28.53 2.25
C GLY A 98 39.57 27.53 2.66
N ASP A 99 39.59 27.26 3.95
CA ASP A 99 40.67 26.51 4.58
C ASP A 99 40.65 25.03 4.15
N SER A 100 41.85 24.44 4.14
CA SER A 100 41.98 22.98 4.06
C SER A 100 41.50 22.34 5.35
N ILE A 101 40.74 21.25 5.22
CA ILE A 101 40.23 20.42 6.32
C ILE A 101 40.57 18.96 6.03
N ASP A 102 40.14 18.04 6.90
CA ASP A 102 40.38 16.61 6.68
C ASP A 102 39.77 16.14 5.35
N LYS A 103 40.48 15.25 4.66
CA LYS A 103 40.16 14.80 3.29
C LYS A 103 38.81 14.10 3.16
N GLU A 104 38.21 13.65 4.27
CA GLU A 104 36.91 12.99 4.31
C GLU A 104 35.77 13.94 4.70
N GLN A 105 36.09 15.22 4.93
CA GLN A 105 35.17 16.25 5.37
C GLN A 105 34.88 17.25 4.26
N VAL A 106 33.69 17.82 4.29
CA VAL A 106 33.33 19.06 3.59
C VAL A 106 33.02 20.14 4.61
N GLY A 107 33.16 21.41 4.22
CA GLY A 107 32.94 22.49 5.17
C GLY A 107 32.38 23.76 4.57
N LEU A 108 31.82 24.56 5.46
CA LEU A 108 31.42 25.94 5.24
C LEU A 108 32.05 26.80 6.32
N GLN A 109 32.68 27.90 5.92
CA GLN A 109 33.31 28.86 6.81
C GLN A 109 32.57 30.19 6.72
N ASN A 110 32.03 30.67 7.83
CA ASN A 110 31.30 31.93 7.84
C ASN A 110 32.26 33.12 7.99
N ASP A 111 32.66 33.70 6.86
CA ASP A 111 33.45 34.94 6.79
C ASP A 111 32.55 36.19 6.58
N ALA A 112 31.23 36.09 6.77
CA ALA A 112 30.30 37.21 6.72
C ALA A 112 30.36 38.04 8.02
N ILE A 113 31.51 38.70 8.24
CA ILE A 113 31.81 39.50 9.44
C ILE A 113 31.46 40.99 9.30
N THR A 114 31.08 41.45 8.10
CA THR A 114 30.72 42.86 7.87
C THR A 114 29.52 42.93 6.91
N PRO A 115 28.30 43.20 7.42
CA PRO A 115 27.92 43.07 8.83
C PRO A 115 28.01 41.62 9.34
N PRO A 116 28.29 41.40 10.63
CA PRO A 116 28.25 40.07 11.25
C PRO A 116 26.89 39.41 11.03
N THR A 117 26.87 38.27 10.35
CA THR A 117 25.62 37.57 10.00
C THR A 117 25.66 36.11 10.45
N ASN A 118 24.77 35.72 11.35
CA ASN A 118 24.58 34.31 11.73
C ASN A 118 23.86 33.56 10.62
N LEU A 119 24.22 32.30 10.41
CA LEU A 119 23.71 31.50 9.30
C LEU A 119 23.10 30.19 9.77
N SER A 120 21.99 29.81 9.16
CA SER A 120 21.49 28.44 9.18
C SER A 120 22.11 27.67 8.02
N VAL A 121 22.48 26.41 8.27
CA VAL A 121 23.12 25.56 7.27
C VAL A 121 22.28 24.32 7.04
N THR A 122 22.04 23.99 5.78
CA THR A 122 21.49 22.69 5.37
C THR A 122 22.51 21.93 4.54
N TRP A 123 22.65 20.65 4.84
CA TRP A 123 23.52 19.72 4.15
C TRP A 123 22.71 18.76 3.28
N TYR A 124 23.26 18.47 2.10
CA TYR A 124 22.68 17.57 1.13
C TYR A 124 23.71 16.55 0.69
N VAL A 125 23.23 15.33 0.45
CA VAL A 125 24.00 14.23 -0.14
C VAL A 125 23.21 13.74 -1.34
N ASN A 126 23.84 13.70 -2.52
CA ASN A 126 23.21 13.33 -3.80
C ASN A 126 22.00 14.21 -4.14
N GLY A 127 22.06 15.50 -3.77
CA GLY A 127 20.97 16.45 -3.97
C GLY A 127 19.81 16.36 -2.96
N ASN A 128 19.77 15.33 -2.12
CA ASN A 128 18.72 15.16 -1.10
C ASN A 128 19.15 15.78 0.23
N LYS A 129 18.22 16.49 0.89
CA LYS A 129 18.45 17.09 2.21
C LYS A 129 18.69 15.99 3.25
N VAL A 130 19.73 16.15 4.05
CA VAL A 130 20.13 15.19 5.10
C VAL A 130 19.92 15.77 6.49
N VAL A 131 20.47 16.96 6.73
CA VAL A 131 20.43 17.59 8.05
C VAL A 131 20.53 19.10 7.93
N GLU A 132 19.88 19.81 8.83
CA GLU A 132 20.01 21.25 9.00
C GLU A 132 20.18 21.65 10.46
N THR A 133 20.77 22.82 10.67
CA THR A 133 20.82 23.47 11.98
C THR A 133 19.42 23.91 12.42
N ASN A 134 19.03 23.69 13.68
CA ASN A 134 17.69 24.02 14.21
C ASN A 134 17.44 25.53 14.48
N ASN A 135 18.09 26.44 13.74
CA ASN A 135 17.84 27.90 13.77
C ASN A 135 17.60 28.48 15.18
N THR A 136 18.42 28.07 16.12
CA THR A 136 18.51 28.70 17.43
C THR A 136 19.80 29.51 17.48
N SER A 137 19.85 30.51 18.36
CA SER A 137 21.09 31.26 18.64
C SER A 137 22.29 30.36 19.03
N THR A 138 22.01 29.11 19.43
CA THR A 138 23.00 28.09 19.81
C THR A 138 23.34 27.09 18.71
N THR A 139 22.64 27.10 17.56
CA THR A 139 22.88 26.16 16.43
C THR A 139 23.30 26.83 15.15
N THR A 140 23.17 28.14 15.06
CA THR A 140 23.60 28.88 13.88
C THR A 140 25.11 28.87 13.74
N LEU A 141 25.56 28.91 12.50
CA LEU A 141 26.94 29.14 12.16
C LEU A 141 27.27 30.63 12.35
N ASN A 142 27.93 30.96 13.45
CA ASN A 142 28.30 32.33 13.80
C ASN A 142 29.44 32.86 12.91
N PRO A 143 29.52 34.19 12.68
CA PRO A 143 30.65 34.81 11.99
C PRO A 143 32.00 34.42 12.61
N GLY A 144 32.96 34.07 11.77
CA GLY A 144 34.29 33.59 12.15
C GLY A 144 34.40 32.09 12.43
N PHE A 145 33.27 31.35 12.44
CA PHE A 145 33.26 29.91 12.72
C PHE A 145 33.15 29.06 11.46
N LYS A 146 33.48 27.78 11.59
CA LYS A 146 33.33 26.75 10.56
C LYS A 146 32.24 25.77 10.95
N SER A 147 31.42 25.37 9.98
CA SER A 147 30.54 24.21 10.06
C SER A 147 31.14 23.13 9.17
N LEU A 148 31.55 22.03 9.79
CA LEU A 148 32.13 20.89 9.09
C LEU A 148 31.10 19.77 9.04
N PHE A 149 31.07 19.06 7.92
CA PHE A 149 30.24 17.89 7.73
C PHE A 149 31.13 16.75 7.28
N GLN A 150 31.15 15.70 8.08
CA GLN A 150 31.73 14.41 7.73
C GLN A 150 30.60 13.41 7.79
N LEU A 151 30.32 12.70 6.69
CA LEU A 151 29.31 11.66 6.72
C LEU A 151 29.81 10.50 7.59
N LYS A 152 29.03 10.10 8.60
CA LYS A 152 29.28 8.84 9.32
C LYS A 152 29.12 7.70 8.30
N GLN A 153 30.04 6.76 8.32
CA GLN A 153 30.10 5.65 7.37
C GLN A 153 29.05 4.55 7.66
N SER A 154 27.80 4.97 7.85
CA SER A 154 26.65 4.14 8.18
C SER A 154 25.39 4.79 7.62
N ILE A 155 24.39 3.96 7.32
CA ILE A 155 23.02 4.41 7.15
C ILE A 155 22.21 4.10 8.40
N PHE A 156 21.16 4.88 8.62
CA PHE A 156 20.20 4.68 9.71
C PHE A 156 18.83 4.46 9.10
N VAL A 157 18.25 3.29 9.31
CA VAL A 157 16.99 2.90 8.66
C VAL A 157 15.88 2.72 9.68
N PHE A 158 14.69 3.15 9.31
CA PHE A 158 13.52 3.11 10.16
C PHE A 158 12.27 2.84 9.32
N LEU A 159 11.37 1.97 9.79
CA LEU A 159 10.05 1.82 9.20
C LEU A 159 9.09 2.78 9.86
N GLY A 160 8.49 3.65 9.05
CA GLY A 160 7.45 4.54 9.54
C GLY A 160 6.88 5.44 8.47
N GLN A 161 6.03 6.36 8.89
CA GLN A 161 5.44 7.35 7.99
C GLN A 161 6.26 8.64 8.01
N ARG A 162 6.29 9.33 6.87
CA ARG A 162 6.85 10.68 6.80
C ARG A 162 5.92 11.65 7.55
N PRO A 163 6.43 12.50 8.46
CA PRO A 163 5.66 13.56 9.09
C PRO A 163 4.98 14.42 8.04
N THR A 164 3.69 14.68 8.24
CA THR A 164 2.87 15.46 7.31
C THR A 164 3.15 16.96 7.36
N GLU A 165 3.72 17.46 8.46
CA GLU A 165 3.84 18.92 8.71
C GLU A 165 5.28 19.45 8.67
N THR A 166 6.25 18.71 9.22
CA THR A 166 7.61 19.26 9.46
C THR A 166 8.65 18.75 8.46
N GLU A 167 8.42 17.59 7.84
CA GLU A 167 9.39 16.84 7.02
C GLU A 167 10.76 16.58 7.69
N THR A 168 10.88 16.86 8.99
CA THR A 168 12.13 16.77 9.75
C THR A 168 11.96 15.97 11.04
N TYR A 169 13.04 15.32 11.46
CA TYR A 169 13.14 14.43 12.59
C TYR A 169 14.22 14.93 13.56
N THR A 170 14.12 14.52 14.83
CA THR A 170 15.12 14.86 15.84
C THR A 170 16.19 13.79 15.94
N LEU A 171 17.33 14.12 16.55
CA LEU A 171 18.37 13.12 16.86
C LEU A 171 17.82 11.95 17.69
N SER A 172 16.82 12.18 18.55
CA SER A 172 16.16 11.11 19.32
C SER A 172 15.46 10.10 18.40
N THR A 173 14.88 10.55 17.30
CA THR A 173 14.29 9.63 16.30
C THR A 173 15.38 8.84 15.60
N ILE A 174 16.47 9.48 15.20
CA ILE A 174 17.60 8.81 14.54
C ILE A 174 18.24 7.76 15.46
N ASN A 175 18.35 8.04 16.76
CA ASN A 175 18.88 7.09 17.74
C ASN A 175 17.99 5.84 17.94
N LYS A 176 16.73 5.87 17.47
CA LYS A 176 15.83 4.70 17.46
C LYS A 176 15.92 3.91 16.15
N ALA A 177 16.51 4.48 15.10
CA ALA A 177 16.72 3.80 13.83
C ALA A 177 17.80 2.74 13.96
N GLN A 178 17.72 1.72 13.10
CA GLN A 178 18.74 0.67 13.05
C GLN A 178 19.94 1.17 12.24
N GLU A 179 21.12 1.14 12.84
CA GLU A 179 22.37 1.53 12.18
C GLU A 179 22.96 0.35 11.39
N PHE A 180 23.34 0.61 10.14
CA PHE A 180 24.11 -0.31 9.30
C PHE A 180 25.38 0.38 8.80
N PRO A 181 26.57 -0.07 9.23
CA PRO A 181 27.83 0.40 8.66
C PRO A 181 27.92 0.08 7.17
N ILE A 182 28.38 1.02 6.36
CA ILE A 182 28.57 0.83 4.92
C ILE A 182 30.07 0.74 4.63
N PRO A 183 30.64 -0.40 4.24
CA PRO A 183 32.08 -0.48 3.98
C PRO A 183 32.54 0.49 2.88
N ASN A 184 33.68 1.18 3.07
CA ASN A 184 34.20 2.17 2.13
C ASN A 184 34.49 1.60 0.73
N SER A 185 34.75 0.30 0.64
CA SER A 185 34.98 -0.42 -0.61
C SER A 185 33.72 -1.05 -1.22
N ALA A 186 32.58 -0.99 -0.53
CA ALA A 186 31.36 -1.60 -1.01
C ALA A 186 30.84 -0.86 -2.25
N THR A 187 30.65 -1.59 -3.34
CA THR A 187 29.93 -1.10 -4.53
C THR A 187 28.44 -1.37 -4.42
N GLU A 188 28.05 -2.36 -3.61
CA GLU A 188 26.67 -2.77 -3.41
C GLU A 188 26.50 -3.37 -2.00
N VAL A 189 25.44 -2.97 -1.31
CA VAL A 189 25.00 -3.52 -0.01
C VAL A 189 23.50 -3.79 -0.10
N SER A 190 23.06 -4.95 0.39
CA SER A 190 21.68 -5.39 0.25
C SER A 190 21.04 -5.64 1.60
N PHE A 191 19.80 -5.20 1.73
CA PHE A 191 19.01 -5.27 2.95
C PHE A 191 17.69 -5.98 2.68
N GLU A 192 17.26 -6.73 3.68
CA GLU A 192 15.93 -7.31 3.75
C GLU A 192 15.15 -6.64 4.87
N VAL A 193 13.94 -6.22 4.55
CA VAL A 193 12.91 -5.89 5.52
C VAL A 193 12.06 -7.13 5.73
N TYR A 194 11.96 -7.62 6.96
CA TYR A 194 11.25 -8.86 7.28
C TYR A 194 10.44 -8.71 8.55
N THR A 195 9.33 -9.44 8.65
CA THR A 195 8.58 -9.58 9.90
C THR A 195 9.21 -10.69 10.73
N ASP A 196 9.61 -10.40 11.97
CA ASP A 196 10.17 -11.40 12.87
C ASP A 196 9.09 -12.31 13.50
N THR A 197 9.51 -13.23 14.38
CA THR A 197 8.62 -14.18 15.04
C THR A 197 7.59 -13.52 15.96
N ASP A 198 7.86 -12.29 16.41
CA ASP A 198 6.98 -11.53 17.29
C ASP A 198 6.02 -10.63 16.49
N GLY A 199 6.06 -10.70 15.16
CA GLY A 199 5.24 -9.88 14.27
C GLY A 199 5.78 -8.47 14.08
N ILE A 200 7.05 -8.22 14.43
CA ILE A 200 7.68 -6.91 14.35
C ILE A 200 8.54 -6.83 13.09
N ASP A 201 8.28 -5.82 12.26
CA ASP A 201 9.10 -5.59 11.07
C ASP A 201 10.49 -5.04 11.46
N LYS A 202 11.53 -5.67 10.92
CA LYS A 202 12.94 -5.40 11.19
C LYS A 202 13.75 -5.34 9.91
N PHE A 203 14.98 -4.85 10.02
CA PHE A 203 15.95 -4.85 8.94
C PHE A 203 17.10 -5.81 9.24
N ARG A 204 17.66 -6.42 8.21
CA ARG A 204 18.97 -7.06 8.26
C ARG A 204 19.74 -6.84 6.98
N GLU A 205 21.05 -6.72 7.11
CA GLU A 205 21.95 -6.84 5.97
C GLU A 205 22.02 -8.30 5.54
N ILE A 206 21.97 -8.53 4.22
CA ILE A 206 22.08 -9.85 3.62
C ILE A 206 23.10 -9.82 2.49
N SER A 207 23.68 -10.98 2.16
CA SER A 207 24.61 -11.04 1.03
C SER A 207 23.87 -10.77 -0.29
N ASN A 208 24.57 -10.24 -1.30
CA ASN A 208 23.97 -10.01 -2.62
C ASN A 208 23.47 -11.33 -3.25
N GLN A 209 24.09 -12.47 -2.94
CA GLN A 209 23.61 -13.78 -3.37
C GLN A 209 22.27 -14.14 -2.72
N GLN A 210 22.14 -13.91 -1.41
CA GLN A 210 20.87 -14.12 -0.68
C GLN A 210 19.79 -13.19 -1.21
N PHE A 211 20.13 -11.92 -1.44
CA PHE A 211 19.22 -10.93 -2.00
C PHE A 211 18.65 -11.40 -3.35
N ASN A 212 19.52 -11.79 -4.29
CA ASN A 212 19.09 -12.29 -5.60
C ASN A 212 18.22 -13.54 -5.49
N THR A 213 18.58 -14.46 -4.59
CA THR A 213 17.79 -15.68 -4.33
C THR A 213 16.38 -15.36 -3.86
N LEU A 214 16.24 -14.44 -2.90
CA LEU A 214 14.93 -14.03 -2.36
C LEU A 214 14.10 -13.28 -3.40
N VAL A 215 14.73 -12.43 -4.22
CA VAL A 215 14.07 -11.74 -5.33
C VAL A 215 13.53 -12.75 -6.35
N GLU A 216 14.32 -13.74 -6.75
CA GLU A 216 13.87 -14.80 -7.65
C GLU A 216 12.71 -15.62 -7.06
N GLN A 217 12.78 -15.94 -5.77
CA GLN A 217 11.70 -16.63 -5.07
C GLN A 217 10.40 -15.82 -5.08
N SER A 218 10.47 -14.51 -4.81
CA SER A 218 9.31 -13.63 -4.86
C SER A 218 8.70 -13.53 -6.27
N VAL A 219 9.54 -13.42 -7.30
CA VAL A 219 9.10 -13.43 -8.70
C VAL A 219 8.42 -14.76 -9.07
N ARG A 220 8.94 -15.90 -8.58
CA ARG A 220 8.31 -17.21 -8.79
C ARG A 220 6.95 -17.29 -8.10
N LEU A 221 6.87 -16.93 -6.82
CA LEU A 221 5.63 -16.97 -6.04
C LEU A 221 4.55 -16.08 -6.65
N SER A 222 4.89 -14.86 -7.08
CA SER A 222 3.94 -13.96 -7.73
C SER A 222 3.43 -14.50 -9.08
N LYS A 223 4.26 -15.19 -9.85
CA LYS A 223 3.82 -15.89 -11.08
C LYS A 223 2.88 -17.05 -10.78
N THR A 224 3.20 -17.88 -9.79
CA THR A 224 2.34 -18.99 -9.37
C THR A 224 0.98 -18.47 -8.90
N TYR A 225 0.94 -17.47 -8.02
CA TYR A 225 -0.30 -16.89 -7.52
C TYR A 225 -1.17 -16.31 -8.65
N ARG A 226 -0.56 -15.66 -9.66
CA ARG A 226 -1.30 -15.18 -10.83
C ARG A 226 -1.89 -16.32 -11.65
N ALA A 227 -1.15 -17.41 -11.85
CA ALA A 227 -1.65 -18.57 -12.59
C ALA A 227 -2.83 -19.25 -11.85
N ASP A 228 -2.73 -19.37 -10.52
CA ASP A 228 -3.80 -19.91 -9.68
C ASP A 228 -5.05 -19.02 -9.73
N LEU A 229 -4.88 -17.69 -9.70
CA LEU A 229 -5.99 -16.74 -9.81
C LEU A 229 -6.72 -16.84 -11.15
N GLU A 230 -5.99 -16.95 -12.26
CA GLU A 230 -6.61 -17.13 -13.59
C GLU A 230 -7.33 -18.48 -13.70
N THR A 231 -6.77 -19.53 -13.08
CA THR A 231 -7.45 -20.84 -12.98
C THR A 231 -8.76 -20.73 -12.20
N PHE A 232 -8.75 -20.01 -11.08
CA PHE A 232 -9.93 -19.79 -10.25
C PHE A 232 -11.02 -18.98 -10.97
N LYS A 233 -10.63 -17.90 -11.68
CA LYS A 233 -11.55 -17.12 -12.51
C LYS A 233 -12.20 -17.96 -13.60
N THR A 234 -11.41 -18.80 -14.27
CA THR A 234 -11.92 -19.72 -15.31
C THR A 234 -12.95 -20.67 -14.69
N ARG A 235 -12.64 -21.26 -13.53
CA ARG A 235 -13.58 -22.16 -12.85
C ARG A 235 -14.88 -21.46 -12.41
N ILE A 236 -14.83 -20.20 -12.01
CA ILE A 236 -16.04 -19.41 -11.72
C ILE A 236 -16.89 -19.26 -12.98
N ALA A 237 -16.28 -18.87 -14.11
CA ALA A 237 -17.01 -18.71 -15.38
C ALA A 237 -17.67 -20.04 -15.82
N ASP A 238 -16.97 -21.17 -15.69
CA ASP A 238 -17.53 -22.48 -15.99
C ASP A 238 -18.74 -22.81 -15.10
N LEU A 239 -18.66 -22.48 -13.80
CA LEU A 239 -19.76 -22.69 -12.85
C LEU A 239 -20.95 -21.76 -13.09
N GLU A 240 -20.70 -20.52 -13.55
CA GLU A 240 -21.75 -19.58 -13.94
C GLU A 240 -22.50 -20.10 -15.18
N GLU A 241 -21.78 -20.61 -16.18
CA GLU A 241 -22.37 -21.24 -17.36
C GLU A 241 -23.13 -22.52 -17.01
N GLU A 242 -22.57 -23.39 -16.17
CA GLU A 242 -23.24 -24.61 -15.70
C GLU A 242 -24.56 -24.29 -14.97
N ASN A 243 -24.54 -23.28 -14.08
CA ASN A 243 -25.75 -22.82 -13.41
C ASN A 243 -26.77 -22.21 -14.38
N TYR A 244 -26.33 -21.46 -15.39
CA TYR A 244 -27.21 -20.92 -16.43
C TYR A 244 -27.89 -22.06 -17.20
N GLN A 245 -27.13 -23.06 -17.66
CA GLN A 245 -27.69 -24.22 -18.37
C GLN A 245 -28.66 -25.02 -17.51
N LEU A 246 -28.36 -25.22 -16.22
CA LEU A 246 -29.28 -25.87 -15.27
C LEU A 246 -30.57 -25.07 -15.07
N SER A 247 -30.49 -23.74 -15.00
CA SER A 247 -31.67 -22.89 -14.92
C SER A 247 -32.54 -23.02 -16.18
N GLN A 248 -31.92 -23.08 -17.36
CA GLN A 248 -32.62 -23.29 -18.62
C GLN A 248 -33.20 -24.70 -18.73
N SER A 249 -32.51 -25.75 -18.25
CA SER A 249 -33.06 -27.12 -18.25
C SER A 249 -34.22 -27.28 -17.27
N ASN A 250 -34.18 -26.60 -16.12
CA ASN A 250 -35.29 -26.59 -15.17
C ASN A 250 -36.49 -25.77 -15.69
N LEU A 251 -36.25 -24.81 -16.59
CA LEU A 251 -37.28 -24.05 -17.31
C LEU A 251 -37.79 -24.79 -18.56
N ASN A 252 -36.99 -25.67 -19.18
CA ASN A 252 -37.38 -26.59 -20.26
C ASN A 252 -38.06 -27.85 -19.70
N LEU A 253 -39.17 -27.66 -19.00
CA LEU A 253 -40.28 -28.61 -19.13
C LEU A 253 -40.76 -28.45 -20.58
N GLY A 254 -40.75 -29.53 -21.36
CA GLY A 254 -40.85 -29.49 -22.82
C GLY A 254 -42.03 -28.68 -23.33
N ASN A 255 -41.88 -28.11 -24.52
CA ASN A 255 -42.86 -27.29 -25.25
C ASN A 255 -44.21 -27.96 -25.58
N ASN A 256 -44.62 -29.01 -24.87
CA ASN A 256 -45.94 -29.63 -24.95
C ASN A 256 -46.29 -30.45 -23.69
N ASP A 257 -45.63 -30.23 -22.56
CA ASP A 257 -45.84 -31.09 -21.40
C ASP A 257 -46.89 -30.50 -20.46
N ASP A 258 -48.03 -31.20 -20.41
CA ASP A 258 -49.04 -31.02 -19.37
C ASP A 258 -48.37 -31.10 -17.98
N VAL A 259 -48.34 -29.99 -17.25
CA VAL A 259 -47.84 -30.00 -15.86
C VAL A 259 -48.92 -30.64 -14.97
N GLU A 260 -48.64 -31.84 -14.48
CA GLU A 260 -49.53 -32.59 -13.60
C GLU A 260 -49.18 -32.34 -12.13
N ILE A 261 -50.12 -31.74 -11.39
CA ILE A 261 -49.96 -31.47 -9.95
C ILE A 261 -50.96 -32.34 -9.18
N TRP A 262 -50.44 -33.20 -8.31
CA TRP A 262 -51.22 -34.11 -7.48
C TRP A 262 -51.36 -33.55 -6.05
N PHE A 263 -52.59 -33.46 -5.55
CA PHE A 263 -52.88 -33.09 -4.16
C PHE A 263 -53.47 -34.29 -3.41
N GLN A 264 -52.90 -34.63 -2.25
CA GLN A 264 -53.39 -35.71 -1.39
C GLN A 264 -53.93 -35.14 -0.07
N ALA A 265 -55.22 -35.35 0.21
CA ALA A 265 -55.81 -35.01 1.50
C ALA A 265 -55.49 -36.11 2.53
N LYS A 266 -54.93 -35.74 3.69
CA LYS A 266 -54.44 -36.74 4.66
C LYS A 266 -55.50 -37.26 5.64
N THR A 267 -56.65 -36.59 5.80
CA THR A 267 -57.82 -37.06 6.59
C THR A 267 -59.03 -36.14 6.37
N GLY A 268 -60.20 -36.71 6.07
CA GLY A 268 -61.46 -35.96 5.91
C GLY A 268 -61.65 -35.36 4.52
N ASN A 269 -62.91 -35.21 4.08
CA ASN A 269 -63.34 -34.91 2.72
C ASN A 269 -62.42 -33.94 1.96
N LEU A 270 -62.16 -34.30 0.70
CA LEU A 270 -61.45 -33.50 -0.28
C LEU A 270 -62.02 -32.05 -0.36
N PRO A 271 -61.17 -31.01 -0.51
CA PRO A 271 -61.62 -29.63 -0.71
C PRO A 271 -62.59 -29.55 -1.90
N THR A 272 -63.65 -28.74 -1.80
CA THR A 272 -64.61 -28.63 -2.90
C THR A 272 -63.98 -27.92 -4.10
N GLN A 273 -64.59 -28.06 -5.28
CA GLN A 273 -64.12 -27.38 -6.50
C GLN A 273 -64.08 -25.85 -6.33
N GLU A 274 -64.90 -25.29 -5.44
CA GLU A 274 -64.96 -23.86 -5.14
C GLU A 274 -63.81 -23.41 -4.22
N ASP A 275 -63.40 -24.26 -3.27
CA ASP A 275 -62.20 -24.06 -2.44
C ASP A 275 -60.91 -24.06 -3.28
N MET A 276 -60.86 -24.91 -4.30
CA MET A 276 -59.72 -24.99 -5.24
C MET A 276 -59.68 -23.81 -6.21
N LYS A 277 -60.84 -23.34 -6.70
CA LYS A 277 -60.92 -22.15 -7.57
C LYS A 277 -60.44 -20.89 -6.84
N SER A 278 -60.82 -20.71 -5.57
CA SER A 278 -60.41 -19.54 -4.79
C SER A 278 -58.91 -19.50 -4.47
N PHE A 279 -58.25 -20.66 -4.35
CA PHE A 279 -56.79 -20.76 -4.18
C PHE A 279 -55.99 -20.38 -5.44
N LEU A 280 -56.58 -20.55 -6.63
CA LEU A 280 -55.90 -20.38 -7.93
C LEU A 280 -56.22 -19.05 -8.65
N ILE A 281 -57.03 -18.17 -8.04
CA ILE A 281 -57.51 -16.91 -8.64
C ILE A 281 -56.40 -15.92 -9.06
N ASN A 282 -55.17 -16.07 -8.58
CA ASN A 282 -54.05 -15.19 -8.94
C ASN A 282 -53.12 -15.75 -10.04
N ILE A 283 -53.46 -16.87 -10.67
CA ILE A 283 -52.65 -17.45 -11.74
C ILE A 283 -53.37 -17.21 -13.08
N PRO A 284 -52.81 -16.45 -14.04
CA PRO A 284 -53.42 -16.24 -15.34
C PRO A 284 -53.19 -17.48 -16.21
N LEU A 285 -53.91 -18.58 -15.93
CA LEU A 285 -53.89 -19.79 -16.75
C LEU A 285 -55.30 -20.08 -17.30
N PRO A 286 -55.46 -20.36 -18.62
CA PRO A 286 -56.75 -20.10 -19.25
C PRO A 286 -57.73 -21.28 -19.27
N ILE A 287 -57.33 -22.51 -18.91
CA ILE A 287 -58.27 -23.64 -18.76
C ILE A 287 -57.75 -24.55 -17.66
N ILE A 288 -58.59 -24.78 -16.65
CA ILE A 288 -58.34 -25.70 -15.53
C ILE A 288 -59.39 -26.81 -15.61
N ASP A 289 -58.97 -28.01 -15.97
CA ASP A 289 -59.84 -29.18 -15.98
C ASP A 289 -59.62 -30.00 -14.71
N PHE A 290 -60.71 -30.31 -14.00
CA PHE A 290 -60.68 -31.04 -12.74
C PHE A 290 -61.25 -32.44 -12.97
N SER A 291 -60.44 -33.48 -12.76
CA SER A 291 -60.92 -34.87 -12.71
C SER A 291 -60.59 -35.51 -11.36
N GLN A 292 -61.50 -36.33 -10.85
CA GLN A 292 -61.34 -37.07 -9.59
C GLN A 292 -61.05 -38.54 -9.90
N ASP A 293 -59.97 -39.07 -9.32
CA ASP A 293 -59.67 -40.50 -9.37
C ASP A 293 -59.09 -40.90 -8.00
N ASP A 294 -59.62 -41.97 -7.38
CA ASP A 294 -59.26 -42.52 -6.06
C ASP A 294 -58.52 -41.55 -5.09
N ASN A 295 -59.29 -40.71 -4.39
CA ASN A 295 -58.82 -39.76 -3.37
C ASN A 295 -57.82 -38.69 -3.83
N MET A 296 -57.68 -38.44 -5.14
CA MET A 296 -56.83 -37.39 -5.68
C MET A 296 -57.56 -36.45 -6.65
N TYR A 297 -57.17 -35.17 -6.65
CA TYR A 297 -57.54 -34.21 -7.70
C TYR A 297 -56.39 -34.07 -8.69
N LYS A 298 -56.74 -34.15 -9.98
CA LYS A 298 -55.86 -33.79 -11.08
C LYS A 298 -56.20 -32.40 -11.57
N VAL A 299 -55.18 -31.54 -11.63
CA VAL A 299 -55.28 -30.19 -12.22
C VAL A 299 -54.45 -30.17 -13.48
N LYS A 300 -55.11 -29.99 -14.63
CA LYS A 300 -54.46 -29.88 -15.93
C LYS A 300 -54.47 -28.42 -16.38
N CYS A 301 -53.28 -27.83 -16.55
CA CYS A 301 -53.11 -26.46 -16.99
C CYS A 301 -52.64 -26.44 -18.45
N GLN A 302 -53.43 -25.88 -19.37
CA GLN A 302 -53.02 -25.71 -20.77
C GLN A 302 -52.63 -24.25 -21.05
N ASN A 303 -51.49 -24.04 -21.72
CA ASN A 303 -51.11 -22.75 -22.31
C ASN A 303 -51.72 -22.66 -23.73
N PRO A 304 -52.79 -21.87 -23.97
CA PRO A 304 -53.50 -21.92 -25.25
C PRO A 304 -52.77 -21.21 -26.40
N ASN A 305 -51.71 -20.45 -26.10
CA ASN A 305 -51.10 -19.54 -27.09
C ASN A 305 -49.65 -19.88 -27.44
N GLY A 306 -49.04 -20.94 -26.88
CA GLY A 306 -47.70 -21.41 -27.29
C GLY A 306 -46.57 -20.38 -27.15
N ILE A 307 -46.79 -19.25 -26.48
CA ILE A 307 -45.74 -18.28 -26.17
C ILE A 307 -45.14 -18.71 -24.83
N ASN A 308 -43.95 -19.29 -24.88
CA ASN A 308 -43.11 -19.50 -23.71
C ASN A 308 -42.72 -18.15 -23.14
N LYS A 309 -43.48 -17.64 -22.17
CA LYS A 309 -42.90 -16.76 -21.17
C LYS A 309 -42.17 -17.66 -20.17
N SER A 310 -40.89 -17.86 -20.45
CA SER A 310 -39.90 -18.34 -19.48
C SER A 310 -40.12 -17.64 -18.13
N GLY A 311 -40.45 -18.37 -17.07
CA GLY A 311 -40.51 -17.76 -15.74
C GLY A 311 -41.38 -18.39 -14.66
N LEU A 312 -41.99 -19.56 -14.86
CA LEU A 312 -42.73 -20.22 -13.76
C LEU A 312 -41.81 -21.20 -13.01
N GLU A 313 -41.07 -20.69 -12.02
CA GLU A 313 -40.42 -21.54 -11.00
C GLU A 313 -41.35 -21.73 -9.79
N PHE A 314 -41.56 -22.99 -9.37
CA PHE A 314 -42.25 -23.32 -8.12
C PHE A 314 -41.24 -23.79 -7.07
N LYS A 315 -41.16 -23.10 -5.93
CA LYS A 315 -40.42 -23.62 -4.76
C LYS A 315 -41.39 -24.13 -3.70
N ILE A 316 -41.32 -25.43 -3.43
CA ILE A 316 -42.04 -26.06 -2.32
C ILE A 316 -41.20 -25.89 -1.05
N LYS A 317 -41.68 -25.09 -0.10
CA LYS A 317 -41.03 -24.94 1.21
C LYS A 317 -41.83 -25.70 2.26
N GLN A 318 -41.23 -26.74 2.83
CA GLN A 318 -41.83 -27.45 3.96
C GLN A 318 -41.60 -26.64 5.25
N SER A 319 -42.68 -26.11 5.84
CA SER A 319 -42.63 -25.48 7.16
C SER A 319 -42.69 -26.56 8.25
N ASN A 320 -41.66 -26.62 9.10
CA ASN A 320 -41.60 -27.51 10.27
C ASN A 320 -42.27 -26.89 11.50
N SER A 321 -43.49 -26.37 11.33
CA SER A 321 -44.34 -25.90 12.43
C SER A 321 -45.48 -26.91 12.64
N SER A 322 -45.50 -27.52 13.82
CA SER A 322 -46.31 -28.70 14.18
C SER A 322 -47.82 -28.46 14.38
N ALA A 323 -48.42 -27.49 13.68
CA ALA A 323 -49.88 -27.35 13.72
C ALA A 323 -50.55 -26.89 12.41
N ILE A 324 -49.83 -26.36 11.43
CA ILE A 324 -50.43 -25.92 10.15
C ILE A 324 -49.41 -26.11 9.03
N ARG A 325 -49.70 -26.97 8.05
CA ARG A 325 -48.98 -26.99 6.77
C ARG A 325 -49.72 -26.07 5.80
N ARG A 326 -49.30 -24.81 5.72
CA ARG A 326 -49.73 -23.91 4.63
C ARG A 326 -48.93 -24.26 3.37
N LEU A 327 -49.62 -24.37 2.24
CA LEU A 327 -49.02 -24.35 0.93
C LEU A 327 -49.01 -22.89 0.49
N GLU A 328 -47.83 -22.28 0.42
CA GLU A 328 -47.68 -20.89 -0.03
C GLU A 328 -47.05 -20.95 -1.43
N VAL A 329 -47.84 -20.60 -2.44
CA VAL A 329 -47.36 -20.48 -3.83
C VAL A 329 -46.93 -19.02 -4.01
N VAL A 330 -45.63 -18.80 -4.14
CA VAL A 330 -45.07 -17.47 -4.38
C VAL A 330 -44.78 -17.35 -5.88
N LEU A 331 -45.46 -16.43 -6.56
CA LEU A 331 -45.17 -16.03 -7.94
C LEU A 331 -44.04 -15.00 -7.93
N PHE A 332 -43.05 -15.18 -8.81
CA PHE A 332 -42.06 -14.16 -9.13
C PHE A 332 -42.34 -13.64 -10.55
N GLU A 333 -42.25 -12.32 -10.75
CA GLU A 333 -42.32 -11.68 -12.07
C GLU A 333 -40.98 -11.75 -12.82
#